data_AF-A0A919NZH3-F1
#
_entry.id   AF-A0A919NZH3-F1
#
_cell.length_a   1.000
_cell.length_b   1.000
_cell.length_c   1.000
_cell.angle_alpha   90.00
_cell.angle_beta   90.00
_cell.angle_gamma   90.00
#
_symmetry.space_group_name_H-M   'P 1'
#
loop_
_entity.id
_entity.type
_entity.pdbx_description
1 polymer ?
#
loop_
_entity_poly.entity_id
_entity_poly.type
_entity_poly.pdbx_seq_one_letter_code
_entity_poly.pdbx_strand_id
1 'polypeptide(L)'
;MSTWSGTPHPGTGQGGAPGTAQHPGTVPQGAALPLEHDEVLASWWWWTDAARAADEPTLALALDDRRPAGPWSGPDPAVPDVLRARDLLLVGRLDEADVTLDRAARAASPTGDVAYPQLVLSAVRAARRDDQSWSALLGSAASRWPAATVAPLVAAAADARGDRDTADRARVAAGPERSTGESFVRTAVAALAARPAKDAARLGALVAAWADRTLRRRAEPDVATALVIADALAARGDRAGARLLLHAVDVRVPANADVRAAAKRLTPSLLRYWVAGACAAAVLAATALVAAMHGDAQLMRFVAPAAAFGFLALVRAPGLTRTETSVWRELRTRVYDEDKGGTTSRESQSAGWYMLAVIAGGTVAVVVDLTVVASVGRALSGDAAWATSGATLGVFVVVGALGVVAGALGARAAVRAGLRRRRDRRAAAEALARSQAGSTCRCTTDRWVADPLASDYAAFHLVTWTGVAAPVPGGTLQRCPRTGTLWLTGPVGAGGRTLALSGRPPGPAVPQPYRG
;
A
#
# COMPACT_ATOMS: atom_id res chain seq x y z
N MET A 1 -34.81 -63.11 -1.35
CA MET A 1 -34.14 -64.34 -0.90
C MET A 1 -32.68 -64.26 -1.30
N SER A 2 -31.80 -64.43 -0.31
CA SER A 2 -30.44 -64.95 -0.42
C SER A 2 -29.34 -64.05 -1.02
N THR A 3 -28.57 -63.53 -0.07
CA THR A 3 -27.17 -63.06 -0.05
C THR A 3 -26.15 -63.93 -0.80
N TRP A 4 -25.10 -63.30 -1.35
CA TRP A 4 -23.66 -63.61 -1.16
C TRP A 4 -22.82 -62.86 -2.23
N SER A 5 -21.99 -61.85 -1.91
CA SER A 5 -20.60 -61.88 -1.42
C SER A 5 -19.60 -62.68 -2.26
N GLY A 6 -18.65 -61.95 -2.89
CA GLY A 6 -17.47 -62.52 -3.57
C GLY A 6 -16.49 -61.44 -4.06
N THR A 7 -15.47 -61.15 -3.26
CA THR A 7 -14.13 -60.63 -3.65
C THR A 7 -13.12 -61.77 -3.39
N PRO A 8 -11.93 -61.91 -4.03
CA PRO A 8 -10.96 -60.81 -4.27
C PRO A 8 -9.90 -60.93 -5.43
N HIS A 9 -9.13 -59.84 -5.61
CA HIS A 9 -7.70 -59.71 -6.03
C HIS A 9 -7.20 -60.13 -7.45
N PRO A 10 -5.96 -59.74 -7.88
CA PRO A 10 -5.35 -58.41 -7.93
C PRO A 10 -4.74 -58.12 -9.33
N GLY A 11 -4.94 -56.92 -9.89
CA GLY A 11 -4.31 -56.49 -11.13
C GLY A 11 -3.11 -55.57 -10.88
N THR A 12 -1.91 -56.12 -11.00
CA THR A 12 -0.65 -55.36 -11.09
C THR A 12 -0.63 -54.53 -12.37
N GLY A 13 -1.00 -53.26 -12.27
CA GLY A 13 -0.90 -52.26 -13.33
C GLY A 13 0.47 -51.56 -13.31
N GLN A 14 1.20 -51.74 -14.39
CA GLN A 14 2.55 -51.24 -14.68
C GLN A 14 2.68 -49.71 -14.57
N GLY A 15 3.88 -49.27 -14.21
CA GLY A 15 4.27 -47.87 -14.14
C GLY A 15 4.14 -47.15 -15.48
N GLY A 16 3.35 -46.07 -15.49
CA GLY A 16 3.40 -45.02 -16.49
C GLY A 16 4.39 -43.94 -16.05
N ALA A 17 5.45 -43.76 -16.82
CA ALA A 17 6.35 -42.62 -16.71
C ALA A 17 5.57 -41.29 -16.87
N PRO A 18 5.96 -40.20 -16.19
CA PRO A 18 5.32 -38.90 -16.35
C PRO A 18 5.49 -38.41 -17.79
N GLY A 19 4.36 -38.24 -18.48
CA GLY A 19 4.29 -37.64 -19.79
C GLY A 19 4.99 -36.27 -19.79
N THR A 20 5.98 -36.14 -20.65
CA THR A 20 6.56 -34.86 -21.03
C THR A 20 5.46 -33.95 -21.51
N ALA A 21 5.27 -32.83 -20.81
CA ALA A 21 4.37 -31.77 -21.21
C ALA A 21 4.73 -31.33 -22.63
N GLN A 22 3.83 -31.58 -23.57
CA GLN A 22 3.91 -31.04 -24.92
C GLN A 22 3.99 -29.52 -24.82
N HIS A 23 5.11 -28.96 -25.28
CA HIS A 23 5.24 -27.53 -25.52
C HIS A 23 4.11 -27.09 -26.46
N PRO A 24 3.36 -26.01 -26.14
CA PRO A 24 2.40 -25.45 -27.06
C PRO A 24 3.14 -25.01 -28.32
N GLY A 25 2.62 -25.45 -29.47
CA GLY A 25 3.24 -25.26 -30.78
C GLY A 25 3.65 -23.80 -31.03
N THR A 26 4.87 -23.65 -31.54
CA THR A 26 5.34 -22.46 -32.22
C THR A 26 4.34 -22.06 -33.29
N VAL A 27 3.54 -21.02 -32.99
CA VAL A 27 2.74 -20.32 -33.99
C VAL A 27 3.72 -19.80 -35.04
N PRO A 28 3.48 -20.03 -36.34
CA PRO A 28 4.34 -19.48 -37.38
C PRO A 28 4.37 -17.96 -37.24
N GLN A 29 5.58 -17.42 -37.03
CA GLN A 29 5.85 -15.99 -37.10
C GLN A 29 5.59 -15.56 -38.55
N GLY A 30 4.32 -15.21 -38.86
CA GLY A 30 3.99 -14.51 -40.08
C GLY A 30 4.86 -13.26 -40.14
N ALA A 31 5.57 -13.08 -41.26
CA ALA A 31 6.42 -11.93 -41.51
C ALA A 31 5.64 -10.65 -41.14
N ALA A 32 6.12 -9.94 -40.12
CA ALA A 32 5.50 -8.71 -39.69
C ALA A 32 5.61 -7.72 -40.86
N LEU A 33 4.50 -7.47 -41.55
CA LEU A 33 4.42 -6.39 -42.52
C LEU A 33 4.89 -5.10 -41.81
N PRO A 34 5.79 -4.31 -42.43
CA PRO A 34 6.21 -3.04 -41.85
C PRO A 34 4.96 -2.21 -41.61
N LEU A 35 4.75 -1.80 -40.36
CA LEU A 35 3.64 -0.91 -40.04
C LEU A 35 3.95 0.44 -40.65
N GLU A 36 3.03 0.94 -41.45
CA GLU A 36 3.12 2.25 -42.07
C GLU A 36 3.08 3.31 -40.95
N HIS A 37 3.80 4.41 -41.16
CA HIS A 37 3.82 5.58 -40.27
C HIS A 37 2.40 5.99 -39.79
N ASP A 38 1.41 5.75 -40.64
CA ASP A 38 -0.01 5.99 -40.43
C ASP A 38 -0.61 5.23 -39.25
N GLU A 39 -0.15 4.03 -38.91
CA GLU A 39 -0.66 3.29 -37.74
C GLU A 39 -0.21 3.92 -36.41
N VAL A 40 1.02 4.46 -36.37
CA VAL A 40 1.52 5.21 -35.21
C VAL A 40 0.73 6.51 -35.06
N LEU A 41 0.45 7.21 -36.16
CA LEU A 41 -0.39 8.41 -36.16
C LEU A 41 -1.81 8.10 -35.67
N ALA A 42 -2.41 7.02 -36.16
CA ALA A 42 -3.74 6.57 -35.73
C ALA A 42 -3.78 6.18 -34.23
N SER A 43 -2.69 5.66 -33.70
CA SER A 43 -2.59 5.24 -32.29
C SER A 43 -2.38 6.40 -31.31
N TRP A 44 -1.89 7.53 -31.80
CA TRP A 44 -1.42 8.64 -30.95
C TRP A 44 -2.51 9.23 -30.06
N TRP A 45 -3.68 9.49 -30.64
CA TRP A 45 -4.83 9.98 -29.90
C TRP A 45 -5.22 9.01 -28.78
N TRP A 46 -5.23 7.70 -29.08
CA TRP A 46 -5.65 6.68 -28.12
C TRP A 46 -4.66 6.50 -26.99
N TRP A 47 -3.36 6.60 -27.21
CA TRP A 47 -2.39 6.66 -26.12
C TRP A 47 -2.61 7.87 -25.23
N THR A 48 -2.89 9.02 -25.83
CA THR A 48 -3.15 10.26 -25.09
C THR A 48 -4.43 10.14 -24.25
N ASP A 49 -5.53 9.64 -24.83
CA ASP A 49 -6.77 9.36 -24.11
C ASP A 49 -6.59 8.29 -23.03
N ALA A 50 -5.83 7.23 -23.30
CA ALA A 50 -5.51 6.19 -22.32
C ALA A 50 -4.70 6.74 -21.15
N ALA A 51 -3.73 7.63 -21.39
CA ALA A 51 -3.00 8.33 -20.34
C ALA A 51 -3.93 9.19 -19.47
N ARG A 52 -4.87 9.92 -20.09
CA ARG A 52 -5.91 10.68 -19.37
C ARG A 52 -6.81 9.77 -18.53
N ALA A 53 -7.23 8.64 -19.08
CA ALA A 53 -8.04 7.65 -18.38
C ALA A 53 -7.27 6.96 -17.25
N ALA A 54 -5.94 6.94 -17.31
CA ALA A 54 -5.04 6.46 -16.27
C ALA A 54 -4.72 7.52 -15.20
N ASP A 55 -5.33 8.71 -15.26
CA ASP A 55 -5.03 9.88 -14.39
C ASP A 55 -3.57 10.35 -14.49
N GLU A 56 -3.00 10.34 -15.70
CA GLU A 56 -1.61 10.73 -15.98
C GLU A 56 -1.56 12.00 -16.85
N PRO A 57 -2.01 13.17 -16.36
CA PRO A 57 -2.13 14.39 -17.16
C PRO A 57 -0.77 14.88 -17.70
N THR A 58 0.33 14.71 -16.94
CA THR A 58 1.68 15.05 -17.40
C THR A 58 2.11 14.20 -18.60
N LEU A 59 1.77 12.90 -18.60
CA LEU A 59 2.07 12.01 -19.72
C LEU A 59 1.19 12.35 -20.93
N ALA A 60 -0.09 12.64 -20.72
CA ALA A 60 -0.99 13.09 -21.78
C ALA A 60 -0.48 14.37 -22.46
N LEU A 61 -0.05 15.37 -21.67
CA LEU A 61 0.54 16.60 -22.21
C LEU A 61 1.84 16.32 -22.97
N ALA A 62 2.71 15.45 -22.44
CA ALA A 62 3.96 15.09 -23.11
C ALA A 62 3.73 14.35 -24.44
N LEU A 63 2.65 13.59 -24.56
CA LEU A 63 2.21 12.97 -25.82
C LEU A 63 1.63 14.02 -26.77
N ASP A 64 0.76 14.91 -26.29
CA ASP A 64 0.23 16.00 -27.12
C ASP A 64 1.35 16.91 -27.67
N ASP A 65 2.34 17.26 -26.84
CA ASP A 65 3.47 18.13 -27.19
C ASP A 65 4.38 17.53 -28.26
N ARG A 66 4.45 16.21 -28.35
CA ARG A 66 5.29 15.47 -29.31
C ARG A 66 4.50 14.91 -30.49
N ARG A 67 3.22 15.27 -30.61
CA ARG A 67 2.36 14.78 -31.69
C ARG A 67 2.99 15.10 -33.05
N PRO A 68 3.15 14.11 -33.94
CA PRO A 68 3.66 14.37 -35.29
C PRO A 68 2.73 15.32 -36.06
N ALA A 69 3.30 16.10 -36.97
CA ALA A 69 2.50 16.86 -37.93
C ALA A 69 1.81 15.87 -38.89
N GLY A 70 0.48 15.92 -38.95
CA GLY A 70 -0.30 15.01 -39.79
C GLY A 70 -1.80 15.23 -39.65
N PRO A 71 -2.61 14.61 -40.53
CA PRO A 71 -4.05 14.66 -40.45
C PRO A 71 -4.52 14.04 -39.13
N TRP A 72 -5.41 14.76 -38.44
CA TRP A 72 -5.96 14.31 -37.18
C TRP A 72 -6.96 13.17 -37.41
N SER A 73 -6.66 12.00 -36.84
CA SER A 73 -7.49 10.79 -36.91
C SER A 73 -8.38 10.59 -35.66
N GLY A 74 -8.39 11.55 -34.74
CA GLY A 74 -9.18 11.51 -33.52
C GLY A 74 -10.58 12.14 -33.68
N PRO A 75 -11.34 12.30 -32.57
CA PRO A 75 -12.64 12.96 -32.56
C PRO A 75 -12.51 14.46 -32.92
N ASP A 76 -13.63 15.17 -33.05
CA ASP A 76 -13.70 16.61 -33.36
C ASP A 76 -12.51 17.42 -32.77
N PRO A 77 -11.79 18.21 -33.59
CA PRO A 77 -10.58 18.95 -33.16
C PRO A 77 -10.79 19.90 -31.97
N ALA A 78 -12.03 20.29 -31.64
CA ALA A 78 -12.29 21.07 -30.42
C ALA A 78 -12.14 20.25 -29.11
N VAL A 79 -12.35 18.93 -29.16
CA VAL A 79 -12.29 18.04 -27.99
C VAL A 79 -10.86 17.90 -27.43
N PRO A 80 -9.81 17.69 -28.26
CA PRO A 80 -8.42 17.67 -27.81
C PRO A 80 -7.98 18.92 -27.05
N ASP A 81 -8.34 20.13 -27.53
CA ASP A 81 -7.91 21.37 -26.88
C ASP A 81 -8.57 21.54 -25.50
N VAL A 82 -9.85 21.19 -25.36
CA VAL A 82 -10.53 21.20 -24.05
C VAL A 82 -9.87 20.21 -23.07
N LEU A 83 -9.53 19.01 -23.54
CA LEU A 83 -8.86 18.01 -22.71
C LEU A 83 -7.41 18.42 -22.37
N ARG A 84 -6.70 19.06 -23.30
CA ARG A 84 -5.37 19.62 -23.06
C ARG A 84 -5.43 20.74 -22.02
N ALA A 85 -6.39 21.66 -22.12
CA ALA A 85 -6.58 22.70 -21.12
C ALA A 85 -6.91 22.15 -19.73
N ARG A 86 -7.74 21.11 -19.67
CA ARG A 86 -7.99 20.33 -18.45
C ARG A 86 -6.68 19.79 -17.87
N ASP A 87 -5.88 19.11 -18.67
CA ASP A 87 -4.61 18.53 -18.20
C ASP A 87 -3.62 19.60 -17.74
N LEU A 88 -3.52 20.72 -18.46
CA LEU A 88 -2.71 21.89 -18.09
C LEU A 88 -3.14 22.46 -16.72
N LEU A 89 -4.45 22.60 -16.49
CA LEU A 89 -4.99 23.02 -15.20
C LEU A 89 -4.61 22.03 -14.09
N LEU A 90 -4.77 20.72 -14.33
CA LEU A 90 -4.48 19.68 -13.33
C LEU A 90 -2.99 19.62 -12.93
N VAL A 91 -2.07 19.98 -13.84
CA VAL A 91 -0.63 20.07 -13.53
C VAL A 91 -0.19 21.47 -13.08
N GLY A 92 -1.13 22.41 -12.88
CA GLY A 92 -0.84 23.75 -12.37
C GLY A 92 -0.33 24.76 -13.40
N ARG A 93 -0.43 24.47 -14.70
CA ARG A 93 -0.04 25.36 -15.81
C ARG A 93 -1.23 26.23 -16.25
N LEU A 94 -1.71 27.07 -15.34
CA LEU A 94 -2.95 27.84 -15.52
C LEU A 94 -2.92 28.77 -16.74
N ASP A 95 -1.81 29.48 -16.96
CA ASP A 95 -1.69 30.43 -18.07
C ASP A 95 -1.85 29.76 -19.45
N GLU A 96 -1.30 28.56 -19.60
CA GLU A 96 -1.38 27.81 -20.85
C GLU A 96 -2.75 27.14 -21.04
N ALA A 97 -3.41 26.76 -19.94
CA ALA A 97 -4.77 26.22 -19.97
C ALA A 97 -5.76 27.26 -20.54
N ASP A 98 -5.61 28.51 -20.09
CA ASP A 98 -6.42 29.66 -20.49
C ASP A 98 -6.26 29.94 -22.00
N VAL A 99 -5.00 30.05 -22.47
CA VAL A 99 -4.69 30.27 -23.89
C VAL A 99 -5.23 29.14 -24.78
N THR A 100 -5.14 27.90 -24.31
CA THR A 100 -5.68 26.73 -25.02
C THR A 100 -7.20 26.78 -25.12
N LEU A 101 -7.90 27.17 -24.04
CA LEU A 101 -9.36 27.31 -24.07
C LEU A 101 -9.84 28.44 -24.97
N ASP A 102 -9.14 29.58 -25.00
CA ASP A 102 -9.48 30.67 -25.90
C ASP A 102 -9.36 30.25 -27.38
N ARG A 103 -8.42 29.36 -27.70
CA ARG A 103 -8.33 28.75 -29.04
C ARG A 103 -9.54 27.85 -29.33
N ALA A 104 -9.88 26.95 -28.39
CA ALA A 104 -11.01 26.05 -28.53
C ALA A 104 -12.36 26.78 -28.64
N ALA A 105 -12.57 27.83 -27.84
CA ALA A 105 -13.80 28.63 -27.83
C ALA A 105 -14.01 29.39 -29.15
N ARG A 106 -12.93 29.77 -29.85
CA ARG A 106 -13.00 30.36 -31.19
C ARG A 106 -13.33 29.33 -32.28
N ALA A 107 -13.03 28.04 -32.04
CA ALA A 107 -13.24 26.96 -33.00
C ALA A 107 -14.62 26.27 -32.85
N ALA A 108 -15.25 26.33 -31.67
CA ALA A 108 -16.50 25.64 -31.37
C ALA A 108 -17.68 26.60 -31.19
N SER A 109 -18.80 26.34 -31.88
CA SER A 109 -20.07 27.05 -31.67
C SER A 109 -20.83 26.39 -30.50
N PRO A 110 -21.19 27.12 -29.43
CA PRO A 110 -21.85 26.52 -28.27
C PRO A 110 -23.34 26.27 -28.57
N THR A 111 -23.70 25.02 -28.86
CA THR A 111 -25.11 24.58 -28.87
C THR A 111 -25.33 23.44 -27.87
N GLY A 112 -26.19 23.65 -26.87
CA GLY A 112 -26.69 22.61 -25.96
C GLY A 112 -26.44 22.85 -24.46
N ASP A 113 -27.13 22.06 -23.63
CA ASP A 113 -27.01 22.00 -22.17
C ASP A 113 -25.57 21.76 -21.72
N VAL A 114 -25.17 22.41 -20.61
CA VAL A 114 -23.80 22.53 -20.05
C VAL A 114 -22.89 21.34 -20.36
N ALA A 115 -22.20 21.42 -21.50
CA ALA A 115 -21.30 20.39 -21.97
C ALA A 115 -19.99 20.38 -21.15
N TYR A 116 -19.30 19.25 -21.11
CA TYR A 116 -17.99 19.10 -20.44
C TYR A 116 -16.99 20.25 -20.70
N PRO A 117 -16.90 20.83 -21.92
CA PRO A 117 -16.10 22.04 -22.16
C PRO A 117 -16.41 23.22 -21.26
N GLN A 118 -17.68 23.50 -20.96
CA GLN A 118 -18.06 24.59 -20.06
C GLN A 118 -17.63 24.34 -18.61
N LEU A 119 -17.60 23.07 -18.19
CA LEU A 119 -17.09 22.69 -16.87
C LEU A 119 -15.59 22.99 -16.75
N VAL A 120 -14.80 22.62 -17.78
CA VAL A 120 -13.37 22.92 -17.83
C VAL A 120 -13.12 24.42 -17.89
N LEU A 121 -13.89 25.15 -18.70
CA LEU A 121 -13.83 26.61 -18.76
C LEU A 121 -14.11 27.27 -17.41
N SER A 122 -15.18 26.85 -16.74
CA SER A 122 -15.53 27.34 -15.39
C SER A 122 -14.42 27.05 -14.39
N ALA A 123 -13.76 25.89 -14.49
CA ALA A 123 -12.64 25.54 -13.62
C ALA A 123 -11.40 26.43 -13.85
N VAL A 124 -11.03 26.68 -15.11
CA VAL A 124 -9.90 27.56 -15.44
C VAL A 124 -10.18 29.01 -15.01
N ARG A 125 -11.37 29.54 -15.27
CA ARG A 125 -11.77 30.89 -14.82
C ARG A 125 -11.84 30.98 -13.30
N ALA A 126 -12.38 29.97 -12.63
CA ALA A 126 -12.40 29.94 -11.18
C ALA A 126 -10.99 29.95 -10.57
N ALA A 127 -10.03 29.23 -11.18
CA ALA A 127 -8.62 29.24 -10.80
C ALA A 127 -7.99 30.64 -10.97
N ARG A 128 -8.46 31.45 -11.93
CA ARG A 128 -8.13 32.87 -12.11
C ARG A 128 -8.81 33.83 -11.12
N ARG A 129 -9.50 33.28 -10.11
CA ARG A 129 -10.26 34.04 -9.11
C ARG A 129 -11.56 34.69 -9.62
N ASP A 130 -12.15 34.18 -10.70
CA ASP A 130 -13.54 34.54 -11.07
C ASP A 130 -14.53 33.85 -10.12
N ASP A 131 -15.19 34.64 -9.28
CA ASP A 131 -16.12 34.15 -8.26
C ASP A 131 -17.42 33.59 -8.85
N GLN A 132 -17.91 34.14 -9.97
CA GLN A 132 -19.10 33.62 -10.64
C GLN A 132 -18.82 32.23 -11.22
N SER A 133 -17.69 32.07 -11.89
CA SER A 133 -17.24 30.77 -12.41
C SER A 133 -16.96 29.76 -11.29
N TRP A 134 -16.46 30.23 -10.13
CA TRP A 134 -16.27 29.39 -8.95
C TRP A 134 -17.60 28.87 -8.39
N SER A 135 -18.60 29.73 -8.22
CA SER A 135 -19.95 29.31 -7.80
C SER A 135 -20.59 28.34 -8.79
N ALA A 136 -20.44 28.57 -10.10
CA ALA A 136 -20.94 27.69 -11.14
C ALA A 136 -20.25 26.30 -11.11
N LEU A 137 -18.94 26.27 -10.88
CA LEU A 137 -18.16 25.03 -10.74
C LEU A 137 -18.62 24.22 -9.52
N LEU A 138 -18.77 24.87 -8.36
CA LEU A 138 -19.25 24.21 -7.14
C LEU A 138 -20.71 23.73 -7.28
N GLY A 139 -21.58 24.53 -7.92
CA GLY A 139 -22.95 24.13 -8.22
C GLY A 139 -23.02 22.91 -9.15
N SER A 140 -22.12 22.84 -10.13
CA SER A 140 -21.98 21.68 -11.04
C SER A 140 -21.48 20.44 -10.30
N ALA A 141 -20.55 20.59 -9.36
CA ALA A 141 -20.04 19.51 -8.51
C ALA A 141 -21.12 18.89 -7.62
N ALA A 142 -22.12 19.69 -7.20
CA ALA A 142 -23.16 19.26 -6.29
C ALA A 142 -24.31 18.47 -6.96
N SER A 143 -24.52 18.62 -8.28
CA SER A 143 -25.82 18.22 -8.87
C SER A 143 -25.80 17.61 -10.27
N ARG A 144 -24.74 17.79 -11.07
CA ARG A 144 -24.79 17.45 -12.51
C ARG A 144 -23.80 16.41 -12.99
N TRP A 145 -22.70 16.19 -12.27
CA TRP A 145 -21.60 15.36 -12.77
C TRP A 145 -21.11 14.40 -11.68
N PRO A 146 -20.59 13.22 -12.06
CA PRO A 146 -19.94 12.32 -11.11
C PRO A 146 -18.81 13.04 -10.36
N ALA A 147 -18.71 12.84 -9.04
CA ALA A 147 -17.66 13.43 -8.22
C ALA A 147 -16.27 13.16 -8.80
N ALA A 148 -16.07 11.95 -9.34
CA ALA A 148 -14.81 11.52 -9.91
C ALA A 148 -14.41 12.23 -11.22
N THR A 149 -15.29 13.04 -11.81
CA THR A 149 -15.02 13.91 -12.97
C THR A 149 -14.78 15.36 -12.55
N VAL A 150 -15.59 15.90 -11.64
CA VAL A 150 -15.53 17.32 -11.24
C VAL A 150 -14.52 17.59 -10.13
N ALA A 151 -14.35 16.65 -9.20
CA ALA A 151 -13.55 16.87 -8.02
C ALA A 151 -12.07 17.16 -8.32
N PRO A 152 -11.41 16.53 -9.33
CA PRO A 152 -10.07 16.95 -9.74
C PRO A 152 -10.00 18.41 -10.22
N LEU A 153 -11.02 18.90 -10.93
CA LEU A 153 -11.10 20.28 -11.41
C LEU A 153 -11.33 21.27 -10.27
N VAL A 154 -12.23 20.93 -9.34
CA VAL A 154 -12.44 21.72 -8.12
C VAL A 154 -11.16 21.77 -7.29
N ALA A 155 -10.46 20.66 -7.15
CA ALA A 155 -9.20 20.59 -6.41
C ALA A 155 -8.13 21.49 -7.02
N ALA A 156 -7.93 21.43 -8.35
CA ALA A 156 -6.96 22.26 -9.05
C ALA A 156 -7.32 23.76 -9.00
N ALA A 157 -8.59 24.11 -9.18
CA ALA A 157 -9.05 25.49 -9.08
C ALA A 157 -8.91 26.05 -7.66
N ALA A 158 -9.27 25.26 -6.64
CA ALA A 158 -9.12 25.63 -5.23
C ALA A 158 -7.64 25.83 -4.85
N ASP A 159 -6.74 24.96 -5.30
CA ASP A 159 -5.29 25.11 -5.12
C ASP A 159 -4.79 26.44 -5.69
N ALA A 160 -5.14 26.76 -6.94
CA ALA A 160 -4.73 27.99 -7.60
C ALA A 160 -5.25 29.25 -6.88
N ARG A 161 -6.43 29.17 -6.28
CA ARG A 161 -7.01 30.23 -5.44
C ARG A 161 -6.39 30.32 -4.05
N GLY A 162 -5.69 29.28 -3.59
CA GLY A 162 -5.18 29.15 -2.23
C GLY A 162 -6.18 28.60 -1.20
N ASP A 163 -7.36 28.11 -1.63
CA ASP A 163 -8.36 27.49 -0.77
C ASP A 163 -8.02 26.00 -0.53
N ARG A 164 -7.13 25.77 0.44
CA ARG A 164 -6.63 24.42 0.76
C ARG A 164 -7.72 23.48 1.26
N ASP A 165 -8.68 23.97 2.03
CA ASP A 165 -9.72 23.13 2.64
C ASP A 165 -10.67 22.59 1.58
N THR A 166 -11.08 23.43 0.62
CA THR A 166 -11.89 22.96 -0.51
C THR A 166 -11.10 22.04 -1.43
N ALA A 167 -9.81 22.33 -1.68
CA ALA A 167 -8.97 21.45 -2.46
C ALA A 167 -8.87 20.04 -1.85
N ASP A 168 -8.63 19.95 -0.53
CA ASP A 168 -8.52 18.68 0.18
C ASP A 168 -9.85 17.90 0.20
N ARG A 169 -10.97 18.58 0.45
CA ARG A 169 -12.31 17.94 0.38
C ARG A 169 -12.59 17.38 -1.00
N ALA A 170 -12.26 18.13 -2.05
CA ALA A 170 -12.44 17.68 -3.43
C ALA A 170 -11.57 16.45 -3.73
N ARG A 171 -10.28 16.44 -3.35
CA ARG A 171 -9.43 15.25 -3.52
C ARG A 171 -9.97 14.02 -2.81
N VAL A 172 -10.43 14.17 -1.57
CA VAL A 172 -11.04 13.07 -0.82
C VAL A 172 -12.30 12.57 -1.52
N ALA A 173 -13.13 13.46 -2.07
CA ALA A 173 -14.33 13.11 -2.83
C ALA A 173 -14.03 12.45 -4.19
N ALA A 174 -12.92 12.80 -4.85
CA ALA A 174 -12.46 12.14 -6.08
C ALA A 174 -12.12 10.65 -5.85
N GLY A 175 -11.79 10.30 -4.60
CA GLY A 175 -11.49 8.96 -4.17
C GLY A 175 -10.04 8.54 -4.47
N PRO A 176 -9.47 7.64 -3.64
CA PRO A 176 -8.09 7.22 -3.80
C PRO A 176 -7.87 6.45 -5.11
N GLU A 177 -8.90 5.74 -5.59
CA GLU A 177 -8.86 4.83 -6.76
C GLU A 177 -8.31 5.45 -8.02
N ARG A 178 -8.67 6.70 -8.29
CA ARG A 178 -8.27 7.42 -9.50
C ARG A 178 -6.98 8.20 -9.36
N SER A 179 -6.67 8.69 -8.16
CA SER A 179 -5.48 9.52 -7.94
C SER A 179 -4.20 8.75 -8.26
N THR A 180 -3.32 9.24 -9.15
CA THR A 180 -2.01 8.62 -9.42
C THR A 180 -0.85 9.60 -9.21
N GLY A 181 0.40 9.11 -9.19
CA GLY A 181 1.60 9.95 -9.02
C GLY A 181 1.52 11.02 -7.91
N GLU A 182 1.68 12.28 -8.29
CA GLU A 182 1.58 13.43 -7.38
C GLU A 182 0.15 13.66 -6.85
N SER A 183 -0.88 13.47 -7.69
CA SER A 183 -2.29 13.55 -7.28
C SER A 183 -2.60 12.57 -6.15
N PHE A 184 -2.00 11.37 -6.21
CA PHE A 184 -2.10 10.37 -5.14
C PHE A 184 -1.49 10.83 -3.83
N VAL A 185 -0.27 11.40 -3.86
CA VAL A 185 0.38 11.95 -2.66
C VAL A 185 -0.50 13.04 -2.05
N ARG A 186 -0.96 14.00 -2.85
CA ARG A 186 -1.83 15.08 -2.37
C ARG A 186 -3.14 14.55 -1.78
N THR A 187 -3.75 13.55 -2.42
CA THR A 187 -4.98 12.90 -1.93
C THR A 187 -4.74 12.13 -0.63
N ALA A 188 -3.61 11.44 -0.49
CA ALA A 188 -3.22 10.75 0.74
C ALA A 188 -3.06 11.73 1.90
N VAL A 189 -2.34 12.83 1.66
CA VAL A 189 -2.13 13.89 2.64
C VAL A 189 -3.46 14.50 3.07
N ALA A 190 -4.32 14.86 2.10
CA ALA A 190 -5.65 15.41 2.38
C ALA A 190 -6.51 14.45 3.22
N ALA A 191 -6.56 13.17 2.85
CA ALA A 191 -7.35 12.16 3.55
C ALA A 191 -6.83 11.90 4.98
N LEU A 192 -5.51 11.81 5.17
CA LEU A 192 -4.90 11.60 6.47
C LEU A 192 -4.99 12.84 7.36
N ALA A 193 -4.91 14.04 6.80
CA ALA A 193 -5.10 15.29 7.54
C ALA A 193 -6.56 15.44 8.02
N ALA A 194 -7.54 15.07 7.18
CA ALA A 194 -8.97 15.12 7.49
C ALA A 194 -9.49 13.90 8.29
N ARG A 195 -8.59 13.09 8.86
CA ARG A 195 -8.90 11.82 9.52
C ARG A 195 -9.91 11.98 10.68
N PRO A 196 -10.71 10.94 10.98
CA PRO A 196 -11.64 10.98 12.09
C PRO A 196 -10.91 11.03 13.45
N ALA A 197 -11.08 12.10 14.20
CA ALA A 197 -10.42 12.30 15.49
C ALA A 197 -11.02 11.48 16.65
N LYS A 198 -12.27 11.02 16.51
CA LYS A 198 -13.04 10.36 17.59
C LYS A 198 -13.29 8.86 17.36
N ASP A 199 -12.95 8.33 16.19
CA ASP A 199 -13.23 6.94 15.80
C ASP A 199 -11.92 6.21 15.49
N ALA A 200 -11.47 5.39 16.44
CA ALA A 200 -10.21 4.66 16.33
C ALA A 200 -10.26 3.57 15.26
N ALA A 201 -11.40 2.87 15.11
CA ALA A 201 -11.54 1.80 14.13
C ALA A 201 -11.46 2.36 12.72
N ARG A 202 -12.20 3.45 12.44
CA ARG A 202 -12.18 4.12 11.13
C ARG A 202 -10.83 4.77 10.84
N LEU A 203 -10.17 5.35 11.84
CA LEU A 203 -8.82 5.87 11.69
C LEU A 203 -7.82 4.76 11.36
N GLY A 204 -7.84 3.64 12.10
CA GLY A 204 -6.97 2.50 11.87
C GLY A 204 -7.15 1.91 10.48
N ALA A 205 -8.41 1.75 10.04
CA ALA A 205 -8.72 1.29 8.68
C ALA A 205 -8.20 2.26 7.61
N LEU A 206 -8.39 3.57 7.80
CA LEU A 206 -7.90 4.60 6.87
C LEU A 206 -6.38 4.57 6.72
N VAL A 207 -5.65 4.57 7.84
CA VAL A 207 -4.18 4.55 7.84
C VAL A 207 -3.66 3.25 7.23
N ALA A 208 -4.26 2.11 7.58
CA ALA A 208 -3.88 0.82 7.00
C ALA A 208 -4.16 0.75 5.49
N ALA A 209 -5.27 1.30 5.02
CA ALA A 209 -5.61 1.36 3.60
C ALA A 209 -4.62 2.21 2.82
N TRP A 210 -4.23 3.38 3.34
CA TRP A 210 -3.23 4.23 2.68
C TRP A 210 -1.83 3.61 2.68
N ALA A 211 -1.41 2.98 3.79
CA ALA A 211 -0.15 2.24 3.84
C ALA A 211 -0.13 1.08 2.83
N ASP A 212 -1.20 0.28 2.78
CA ASP A 212 -1.34 -0.82 1.82
C ASP A 212 -1.30 -0.30 0.37
N ARG A 213 -2.01 0.80 0.10
CA ARG A 213 -2.06 1.41 -1.24
C ARG A 213 -0.73 2.03 -1.67
N THR A 214 0.02 2.66 -0.76
CA THR A 214 1.39 3.16 -1.07
C THR A 214 2.32 2.01 -1.45
N LEU A 215 2.17 0.84 -0.84
CA LEU A 215 3.08 -0.29 -1.04
C LEU A 215 2.70 -1.17 -2.23
N ARG A 216 1.40 -1.27 -2.58
CA ARG A 216 0.91 -2.11 -3.70
C ARG A 216 1.13 -1.54 -5.08
N ARG A 217 1.62 -0.30 -5.20
CA ARG A 217 1.77 0.37 -6.50
C ARG A 217 2.89 -0.16 -7.37
N ARG A 218 3.78 -1.02 -6.87
CA ARG A 218 4.93 -1.54 -7.62
C ARG A 218 5.22 -2.99 -7.26
N ALA A 219 6.01 -3.65 -8.11
CA ALA A 219 6.52 -5.00 -7.86
C ALA A 219 7.40 -5.04 -6.59
N GLU A 220 7.99 -3.90 -6.24
CA GLU A 220 8.68 -3.66 -4.98
C GLU A 220 7.90 -2.64 -4.13
N PRO A 221 7.86 -2.77 -2.79
CA PRO A 221 7.17 -1.82 -1.94
C PRO A 221 7.73 -0.39 -2.14
N ASP A 222 6.89 0.52 -2.62
CA ASP A 222 7.26 1.93 -2.85
C ASP A 222 7.28 2.72 -1.53
N VAL A 223 8.35 2.47 -0.77
CA VAL A 223 8.64 3.16 0.49
C VAL A 223 8.87 4.66 0.27
N ALA A 224 9.43 5.05 -0.87
CA ALA A 224 9.71 6.44 -1.19
C ALA A 224 8.43 7.29 -1.21
N THR A 225 7.36 6.81 -1.85
CA THR A 225 6.06 7.50 -1.86
C THR A 225 5.50 7.67 -0.45
N ALA A 226 5.61 6.65 0.41
CA ALA A 226 5.16 6.77 1.80
C ALA A 226 5.97 7.81 2.60
N LEU A 227 7.28 7.91 2.37
CA LEU A 227 8.13 8.94 2.97
C LEU A 227 7.74 10.35 2.50
N VAL A 228 7.48 10.52 1.20
CA VAL A 228 7.01 11.80 0.64
C VAL A 228 5.68 12.24 1.28
N ILE A 229 4.72 11.33 1.44
CA ILE A 229 3.45 11.63 2.12
C ILE A 229 3.69 12.01 3.59
N ALA A 230 4.56 11.27 4.29
CA ALA A 230 4.86 11.56 5.69
C ALA A 230 5.55 12.92 5.87
N ASP A 231 6.48 13.29 4.99
CA ASP A 231 7.16 14.58 5.02
C ASP A 231 6.19 15.72 4.66
N ALA A 232 5.28 15.52 3.70
CA ALA A 232 4.23 16.48 3.37
C ALA A 232 3.25 16.71 4.53
N LEU A 233 2.86 15.66 5.25
CA LEU A 233 2.05 15.77 6.47
C LEU A 233 2.81 16.53 7.57
N ALA A 234 4.09 16.22 7.78
CA ALA A 234 4.92 16.89 8.77
C ALA A 234 5.12 18.38 8.46
N ALA A 235 5.32 18.74 7.18
CA ALA A 235 5.43 20.12 6.72
C ALA A 235 4.14 20.93 6.97
N ARG A 236 2.98 20.26 6.94
CA ARG A 236 1.68 20.83 7.32
C ARG A 236 1.44 20.91 8.84
N GLY A 237 2.40 20.47 9.66
CA GLY A 237 2.26 20.40 11.12
C GLY A 237 1.62 19.12 11.63
N ASP A 238 1.20 18.19 10.76
CA ASP A 238 0.54 16.94 11.14
C ASP A 238 1.54 15.79 11.37
N ARG A 239 2.36 15.96 12.41
CA ARG A 239 3.35 14.93 12.81
C ARG A 239 2.69 13.64 13.28
N ALA A 240 1.47 13.71 13.83
CA ALA A 240 0.73 12.55 14.31
C ALA A 240 0.30 11.64 13.14
N GLY A 241 -0.31 12.22 12.10
CA GLY A 241 -0.67 11.51 10.87
C GLY A 241 0.54 10.90 10.19
N ALA A 242 1.63 11.65 10.06
CA ALA A 242 2.89 11.17 9.49
C ALA A 242 3.45 9.94 10.24
N ARG A 243 3.46 9.97 11.58
CA ARG A 243 3.91 8.85 12.42
C ARG A 243 3.02 7.62 12.29
N LEU A 244 1.70 7.80 12.25
CA LEU A 244 0.76 6.68 12.08
C LEU A 244 0.96 5.99 10.73
N LEU A 245 1.12 6.77 9.65
CA LEU A 245 1.41 6.24 8.32
C LEU A 245 2.73 5.44 8.31
N LEU A 246 3.81 6.02 8.81
CA LEU A 246 5.12 5.34 8.82
C LEU A 246 5.10 4.07 9.67
N HIS A 247 4.38 4.06 10.79
CA HIS A 247 4.21 2.83 11.57
C HIS A 247 3.40 1.78 10.83
N ALA A 248 2.32 2.15 10.13
CA ALA A 248 1.56 1.21 9.31
C ALA A 248 2.39 0.66 8.14
N VAL A 249 3.30 1.45 7.58
CA VAL A 249 4.27 1.01 6.57
C VAL A 249 5.34 0.08 7.16
N ASP A 250 5.89 0.38 8.35
CA ASP A 250 6.87 -0.49 9.03
C ASP A 250 6.27 -1.86 9.42
N VAL A 251 4.96 -1.90 9.73
CA VAL A 251 4.23 -3.16 9.95
C VAL A 251 4.23 -4.05 8.70
N ARG A 252 4.24 -3.44 7.51
CA ARG A 252 4.15 -4.09 6.20
C ARG A 252 5.53 -4.42 5.62
N VAL A 253 6.51 -3.54 5.79
CA VAL A 253 7.89 -3.69 5.30
C VAL A 253 8.84 -3.60 6.48
N PRO A 254 8.87 -4.62 7.35
CA PRO A 254 9.67 -4.56 8.57
C PRO A 254 11.15 -4.47 8.22
N ALA A 255 11.87 -3.69 9.03
CA ALA A 255 13.32 -3.49 8.92
C ALA A 255 13.81 -2.62 7.76
N ASN A 256 12.94 -1.87 7.07
CA ASN A 256 13.41 -0.78 6.20
C ASN A 256 14.12 0.31 7.05
N ALA A 257 15.34 0.70 6.66
CA ALA A 257 16.15 1.64 7.43
C ALA A 257 15.60 3.07 7.35
N ASP A 258 15.12 3.48 6.17
CA ASP A 258 14.64 4.83 5.89
C ASP A 258 13.32 5.13 6.60
N VAL A 259 12.38 4.17 6.59
CA VAL A 259 11.12 4.27 7.36
C VAL A 259 11.41 4.43 8.85
N ARG A 260 12.35 3.64 9.39
CA ARG A 260 12.73 3.71 10.80
C ARG A 260 13.45 5.02 11.14
N ALA A 261 14.31 5.51 10.25
CA ALA A 261 14.96 6.81 10.41
C ALA A 261 13.95 7.97 10.40
N ALA A 262 13.01 7.96 9.45
CA ALA A 262 11.94 8.95 9.36
C ALA A 262 11.01 8.90 10.59
N ALA A 263 10.60 7.70 11.02
CA ALA A 263 9.80 7.52 12.23
C ALA A 263 10.54 8.03 13.48
N LYS A 264 11.85 7.77 13.59
CA LYS A 264 12.70 8.25 14.70
C LYS A 264 12.88 9.77 14.69
N ARG A 265 12.93 10.40 13.50
CA ARG A 265 12.98 11.86 13.32
C ARG A 265 11.68 12.53 13.76
N LEU A 266 10.53 11.93 13.44
CA LEU A 266 9.22 12.48 13.76
C LEU A 266 8.76 12.16 15.19
N THR A 267 9.40 11.21 15.87
CA THR A 267 9.08 10.84 17.26
C THR A 267 9.76 11.78 18.25
N PRO A 268 9.01 12.46 19.15
CA PRO A 268 9.58 13.29 20.22
C PRO A 268 10.62 12.54 21.06
N SER A 269 11.69 13.22 21.50
CA SER A 269 12.75 12.62 22.33
C SER A 269 12.20 11.98 23.62
N LEU A 270 11.17 12.58 24.22
CA LEU A 270 10.48 12.07 25.42
C LEU A 270 9.88 10.66 25.23
N LEU A 271 9.50 10.27 24.01
CA LEU A 271 9.00 8.92 23.71
C LEU A 271 10.08 7.84 23.74
N ARG A 272 11.36 8.20 23.54
CA ARG A 272 12.48 7.24 23.54
C ARG A 272 12.68 6.63 24.93
N TYR A 273 12.29 7.36 25.97
CA TYR A 273 12.41 6.94 27.36
C TYR A 273 11.08 6.53 28.00
N TRP A 274 9.96 6.54 27.25
CA TRP A 274 8.66 6.15 27.82
C TRP A 274 8.73 4.73 28.38
N VAL A 275 9.23 3.75 27.63
CA VAL A 275 9.30 2.36 28.12
C VAL A 275 10.15 2.28 29.39
N ALA A 276 11.27 2.99 29.43
CA ALA A 276 12.10 3.09 30.64
C ALA A 276 11.35 3.76 31.81
N GLY A 277 10.58 4.82 31.55
CA GLY A 277 9.73 5.49 32.54
C GLY A 277 8.57 4.62 33.03
N ALA A 278 7.96 3.81 32.15
CA ALA A 278 6.89 2.87 32.51
C ALA A 278 7.44 1.69 33.32
N CYS A 279 8.60 1.15 32.94
CA CYS A 279 9.31 0.14 33.72
C CYS A 279 9.75 0.71 35.07
N ALA A 280 10.31 1.92 35.12
CA ALA A 280 10.67 2.58 36.37
C ALA A 280 9.44 2.80 37.26
N ALA A 281 8.30 3.23 36.70
CA ALA A 281 7.06 3.38 37.43
C ALA A 281 6.49 2.05 37.95
N ALA A 282 6.57 0.98 37.15
CA ALA A 282 6.14 -0.36 37.55
C ALA A 282 7.04 -0.95 38.66
N VAL A 283 8.35 -0.77 38.55
CA VAL A 283 9.31 -1.14 39.59
C VAL A 283 9.00 -0.35 40.86
N LEU A 284 8.90 0.98 40.78
CA LEU A 284 8.56 1.83 41.92
C LEU A 284 7.21 1.44 42.57
N ALA A 285 6.20 1.09 41.76
CA ALA A 285 4.91 0.61 42.27
C ALA A 285 5.01 -0.76 42.97
N ALA A 286 5.78 -1.69 42.41
CA ALA A 286 6.03 -2.99 43.04
C ALA A 286 6.85 -2.86 44.33
N THR A 287 7.92 -2.06 44.32
CA THR A 287 8.74 -1.80 45.52
C THR A 287 7.92 -1.12 46.61
N ALA A 288 7.06 -0.17 46.23
CA ALA A 288 6.21 0.52 47.19
C ALA A 288 5.05 -0.33 47.69
N LEU A 289 4.50 -1.25 46.88
CA LEU A 289 3.52 -2.23 47.34
C LEU A 289 4.12 -3.16 48.41
N VAL A 290 5.34 -3.65 48.16
CA VAL A 290 6.09 -4.46 49.13
C VAL A 290 6.35 -3.65 50.41
N ALA A 291 6.79 -2.39 50.31
CA ALA A 291 7.01 -1.53 51.47
C ALA A 291 5.72 -1.16 52.23
N ALA A 292 4.60 -0.95 51.52
CA ALA A 292 3.30 -0.66 52.13
C ALA A 292 2.73 -1.86 52.90
N MET A 293 2.98 -3.10 52.45
CA MET A 293 2.68 -4.30 53.24
C MET A 293 3.48 -4.39 54.54
N HIS A 294 4.55 -3.60 54.68
CA HIS A 294 5.37 -3.49 55.90
C HIS A 294 5.07 -2.20 56.70
N GLY A 295 4.00 -1.47 56.39
CA GLY A 295 3.39 -0.48 57.30
C GLY A 295 3.80 0.99 57.12
N ASP A 296 4.56 1.37 56.09
CA ASP A 296 5.09 2.74 55.97
C ASP A 296 4.25 3.66 55.05
N ALA A 297 3.37 4.47 55.65
CA ALA A 297 2.39 5.31 54.95
C ALA A 297 2.99 6.52 54.21
N GLN A 298 4.22 6.95 54.52
CA GLN A 298 4.90 8.08 53.87
C GLN A 298 5.22 7.77 52.38
N LEU A 299 5.38 6.48 52.04
CA LEU A 299 5.71 6.04 50.67
C LEU A 299 4.56 6.26 49.67
N MET A 300 3.30 6.31 50.11
CA MET A 300 2.12 6.54 49.24
C MET A 300 2.18 7.87 48.48
N ARG A 301 2.90 8.87 49.01
CA ARG A 301 3.11 10.18 48.35
C ARG A 301 3.98 10.08 47.09
N PHE A 302 4.81 9.05 46.97
CA PHE A 302 5.61 8.76 45.78
C PHE A 302 4.90 7.79 44.82
N VAL A 303 4.02 6.93 45.35
CA VAL A 303 3.22 5.98 44.56
C VAL A 303 2.17 6.68 43.70
N ALA A 304 1.42 7.63 44.26
CA ALA A 304 0.33 8.28 43.52
C ALA A 304 0.81 9.05 42.27
N PRO A 305 1.88 9.87 42.31
CA PRO A 305 2.45 10.50 41.12
C PRO A 305 3.07 9.50 40.15
N ALA A 306 3.76 8.46 40.62
CA ALA A 306 4.35 7.43 39.78
C ALA A 306 3.27 6.57 39.08
N ALA A 307 2.18 6.25 39.77
CA ALA A 307 1.01 5.57 39.23
C ALA A 307 0.23 6.47 38.27
N ALA A 308 0.08 7.78 38.57
CA ALA A 308 -0.56 8.74 37.67
C ALA A 308 0.27 8.98 36.40
N PHE A 309 1.59 9.10 36.52
CA PHE A 309 2.51 9.20 35.39
C PHE A 309 2.56 7.90 34.59
N GLY A 310 2.59 6.76 35.28
CA GLY A 310 2.48 5.42 34.69
C GLY A 310 1.16 5.25 33.94
N PHE A 311 0.04 5.67 34.51
CA PHE A 311 -1.28 5.66 33.89
C PHE A 311 -1.34 6.59 32.67
N LEU A 312 -0.82 7.82 32.76
CA LEU A 312 -0.73 8.73 31.63
C LEU A 312 0.15 8.19 30.50
N ALA A 313 1.30 7.58 30.82
CA ALA A 313 2.19 6.91 29.87
C ALA A 313 1.56 5.62 29.28
N LEU A 314 0.71 4.94 30.06
CA LEU A 314 -0.08 3.78 29.63
C LEU A 314 -1.28 4.17 28.77
N VAL A 315 -1.84 5.38 28.93
CA VAL A 315 -3.10 5.82 28.29
C VAL A 315 -2.88 6.74 27.09
N ARG A 316 -1.78 7.50 27.01
CA ARG A 316 -1.54 8.44 25.90
C ARG A 316 -0.08 8.47 25.44
N ALA A 317 0.15 8.24 24.16
CA ALA A 317 1.47 8.45 23.56
C ALA A 317 1.69 9.96 23.34
N PRO A 318 2.85 10.53 23.74
CA PRO A 318 3.12 11.95 23.57
C PRO A 318 2.98 12.41 22.10
N GLY A 319 2.26 13.52 21.90
CA GLY A 319 1.97 14.06 20.57
C GLY A 319 0.90 13.31 19.77
N LEU A 320 0.19 12.35 20.38
CA LEU A 320 -0.99 11.68 19.83
C LEU A 320 -2.22 11.98 20.70
N THR A 321 -3.39 12.02 20.07
CA THR A 321 -4.69 11.98 20.75
C THR A 321 -4.94 10.59 21.36
N ARG A 322 -5.98 10.45 22.19
CA ARG A 322 -6.37 9.16 22.77
C ARG A 322 -6.70 8.13 21.67
N THR A 323 -7.45 8.57 20.66
CA THR A 323 -7.83 7.78 19.47
C THR A 323 -6.60 7.32 18.69
N GLU A 324 -5.69 8.25 18.36
CA GLU A 324 -4.46 7.95 17.63
C GLU A 324 -3.53 7.05 18.44
N THR A 325 -3.48 7.20 19.76
CA THR A 325 -2.71 6.30 20.64
C THR A 325 -3.26 4.87 20.59
N SER A 326 -4.58 4.71 20.57
CA SER A 326 -5.22 3.39 20.44
C SER A 326 -4.81 2.72 19.13
N VAL A 327 -4.93 3.45 18.01
CA VAL A 327 -4.52 2.95 16.68
C VAL A 327 -3.02 2.65 16.65
N TRP A 328 -2.18 3.51 17.23
CA TRP A 328 -0.74 3.27 17.29
C TRP A 328 -0.39 1.99 18.07
N ARG A 329 -1.03 1.73 19.21
CA ARG A 329 -0.83 0.48 19.97
C ARG A 329 -1.25 -0.73 19.17
N GLU A 330 -2.42 -0.64 18.51
CA GLU A 330 -2.94 -1.71 17.67
C GLU A 330 -2.03 -1.99 16.47
N LEU A 331 -1.51 -0.96 15.79
CA LEU A 331 -0.52 -1.13 14.72
C LEU A 331 0.76 -1.78 15.25
N ARG A 332 1.23 -1.42 16.45
CA ARG A 332 2.44 -1.97 17.06
C ARG A 332 2.33 -3.47 17.40
N THR A 333 1.12 -3.92 17.74
CA THR A 333 0.84 -5.35 17.98
C THR A 333 0.51 -6.10 16.71
N ARG A 334 0.42 -5.45 15.54
CA ARG A 334 0.20 -6.10 14.25
C ARG A 334 1.51 -6.38 13.54
N VAL A 335 1.56 -7.49 12.82
CA VAL A 335 2.59 -7.80 11.83
C VAL A 335 1.84 -8.14 10.54
N TYR A 336 2.31 -7.63 9.41
CA TYR A 336 1.74 -8.04 8.14
C TYR A 336 2.04 -9.52 7.90
N ASP A 337 0.96 -10.29 7.75
CA ASP A 337 1.01 -11.68 7.36
C ASP A 337 0.71 -11.74 5.87
N GLU A 338 1.78 -11.72 5.06
CA GLU A 338 1.70 -11.91 3.61
C GLU A 338 0.86 -13.14 3.27
N ASP A 339 0.96 -14.19 4.10
CA ASP A 339 0.23 -15.44 3.97
C ASP A 339 -1.30 -15.27 4.02
N LYS A 340 -1.82 -14.24 4.68
CA LYS A 340 -3.27 -13.98 4.78
C LYS A 340 -3.68 -12.75 3.97
N GLY A 341 -2.76 -12.14 3.23
CA GLY A 341 -2.98 -10.86 2.56
C GLY A 341 -3.40 -9.74 3.53
N GLY A 342 -3.07 -9.88 4.82
CA GLY A 342 -3.66 -9.09 5.89
C GLY A 342 -2.76 -9.01 7.13
N THR A 343 -3.05 -8.07 8.02
CA THR A 343 -2.30 -7.94 9.28
C THR A 343 -2.79 -8.98 10.29
N THR A 344 -1.90 -9.77 10.87
CA THR A 344 -2.21 -10.61 12.03
C THR A 344 -1.69 -9.98 13.32
N SER A 345 -2.28 -10.38 14.45
CA SER A 345 -1.73 -10.02 15.74
C SER A 345 -0.41 -10.75 15.97
N ARG A 346 0.64 -9.99 16.27
CA ARG A 346 1.95 -10.45 16.72
C ARG A 346 1.82 -11.31 17.97
N GLU A 347 0.81 -11.06 18.80
CA GLU A 347 0.51 -11.85 19.99
C GLU A 347 -0.07 -13.23 19.63
N SER A 348 -0.94 -13.38 18.62
CA SER A 348 -1.47 -14.72 18.30
C SER A 348 -0.49 -15.64 17.58
N GLN A 349 0.40 -15.09 16.74
CA GLN A 349 1.46 -15.89 16.10
C GLN A 349 2.58 -16.30 17.07
N SER A 350 2.74 -15.57 18.18
CA SER A 350 3.89 -15.75 19.06
C SER A 350 3.54 -16.18 20.49
N ALA A 351 2.35 -15.87 21.01
CA ALA A 351 1.95 -16.27 22.36
C ALA A 351 1.84 -17.79 22.50
N GLY A 352 1.37 -18.51 21.48
CA GLY A 352 1.33 -19.98 21.53
C GLY A 352 2.72 -20.60 21.67
N TRP A 353 3.69 -20.12 20.87
CA TRP A 353 5.06 -20.63 20.89
C TRP A 353 5.90 -20.09 22.05
N TYR A 354 5.72 -18.83 22.46
CA TYR A 354 6.37 -18.27 23.65
C TYR A 354 5.80 -18.89 24.92
N MET A 355 4.48 -19.14 25.01
CA MET A 355 3.90 -19.86 26.14
C MET A 355 4.39 -21.32 26.15
N LEU A 356 4.42 -22.01 25.01
CA LEU A 356 5.04 -23.35 24.90
C LEU A 356 6.54 -23.35 25.23
N ALA A 357 7.29 -22.30 24.87
CA ALA A 357 8.72 -22.19 25.17
C ALA A 357 9.01 -21.72 26.61
N VAL A 358 8.12 -20.94 27.21
CA VAL A 358 8.14 -20.59 28.64
C VAL A 358 7.76 -21.81 29.47
N ILE A 359 6.75 -22.58 29.04
CA ILE A 359 6.39 -23.86 29.65
C ILE A 359 7.56 -24.81 29.49
N ALA A 360 8.01 -25.14 28.27
CA ALA A 360 9.11 -26.08 28.05
C ALA A 360 10.43 -25.62 28.70
N GLY A 361 10.78 -24.34 28.63
CA GLY A 361 11.95 -23.77 29.30
C GLY A 361 11.83 -23.80 30.82
N GLY A 362 10.63 -23.55 31.35
CA GLY A 362 10.31 -23.73 32.76
C GLY A 362 10.37 -25.19 33.19
N THR A 363 9.85 -26.13 32.40
CA THR A 363 9.90 -27.57 32.70
C THR A 363 11.34 -28.09 32.63
N VAL A 364 12.13 -27.68 31.64
CA VAL A 364 13.55 -28.06 31.53
C VAL A 364 14.35 -27.43 32.66
N ALA A 365 14.12 -26.17 33.03
CA ALA A 365 14.77 -25.56 34.19
C ALA A 365 14.43 -26.28 35.49
N VAL A 366 13.15 -26.62 35.71
CA VAL A 366 12.69 -27.39 36.88
C VAL A 366 13.29 -28.80 36.91
N VAL A 367 13.38 -29.49 35.77
CA VAL A 367 13.95 -30.83 35.68
C VAL A 367 15.47 -30.82 35.87
N VAL A 368 16.18 -29.87 35.25
CA VAL A 368 17.63 -29.71 35.40
C VAL A 368 17.97 -29.28 36.82
N ASP A 369 17.19 -28.40 37.44
CA ASP A 369 17.35 -28.06 38.87
C ASP A 369 17.12 -29.28 39.76
N LEU A 370 15.97 -29.96 39.63
CA LEU A 370 15.65 -31.11 40.49
C LEU A 370 16.67 -32.25 40.38
N THR A 371 17.35 -32.39 39.24
CA THR A 371 18.36 -33.44 39.05
C THR A 371 19.78 -32.97 39.37
N VAL A 372 20.19 -31.76 38.99
CA VAL A 372 21.54 -31.24 39.19
C VAL A 372 21.71 -30.64 40.59
N VAL A 373 20.76 -29.86 41.10
CA VAL A 373 20.81 -29.29 42.46
C VAL A 373 20.69 -30.42 43.49
N ALA A 374 19.78 -31.38 43.29
CA ALA A 374 19.65 -32.50 44.21
C ALA A 374 20.85 -33.45 44.18
N SER A 375 21.60 -33.57 43.07
CA SER A 375 22.80 -34.41 43.01
C SER A 375 24.05 -33.68 43.52
N VAL A 376 24.22 -32.41 43.17
CA VAL A 376 25.36 -31.58 43.57
C VAL A 376 25.31 -31.23 45.05
N GLY A 377 24.14 -30.90 45.62
CA GLY A 377 24.08 -30.65 47.07
C GLY A 377 24.08 -31.91 47.93
N ARG A 378 23.58 -33.05 47.42
CA ARG A 378 23.84 -34.33 48.09
C ARG A 378 25.33 -34.68 48.10
N ALA A 379 26.07 -34.30 47.05
CA ALA A 379 27.50 -34.53 46.95
C ALA A 379 28.36 -33.53 47.75
N LEU A 380 27.91 -32.29 47.94
CA LEU A 380 28.73 -31.23 48.54
C LEU A 380 28.45 -30.93 50.02
N SER A 381 27.21 -31.05 50.51
CA SER A 381 26.89 -30.61 51.89
C SER A 381 26.57 -31.73 52.87
N GLY A 382 26.21 -32.94 52.40
CA GLY A 382 25.77 -34.04 53.28
C GLY A 382 24.51 -33.74 54.10
N ASP A 383 24.00 -32.51 54.05
CA ASP A 383 23.01 -31.97 54.97
C ASP A 383 21.88 -31.30 54.19
N ALA A 384 20.62 -31.63 54.54
CA ALA A 384 19.43 -31.27 53.76
C ALA A 384 19.00 -29.78 53.90
N ALA A 385 19.60 -29.04 54.84
CA ALA A 385 19.21 -27.67 55.20
C ALA A 385 19.55 -26.61 54.12
N TRP A 386 20.47 -26.90 53.21
CA TRP A 386 20.79 -25.98 52.11
C TRP A 386 19.62 -25.79 51.12
N ALA A 387 18.69 -26.75 51.06
CA ALA A 387 17.53 -26.69 50.16
C ALA A 387 16.52 -25.58 50.55
N THR A 388 16.59 -25.05 51.78
CA THR A 388 15.65 -24.05 52.31
C THR A 388 16.25 -22.65 52.45
N SER A 389 17.49 -22.42 52.02
CA SER A 389 18.16 -21.12 52.14
C SER A 389 17.71 -20.12 51.05
N GLY A 390 17.70 -18.82 51.36
CA GLY A 390 17.37 -17.78 50.38
C GLY A 390 18.31 -17.74 49.16
N ALA A 391 19.51 -18.31 49.28
CA ALA A 391 20.47 -18.44 48.18
C ALA A 391 20.02 -19.46 47.13
N THR A 392 19.39 -20.56 47.55
CA THR A 392 18.83 -21.58 46.65
C THR A 392 17.71 -20.97 45.81
N LEU A 393 16.79 -20.21 46.45
CA LEU A 393 15.74 -19.46 45.76
C LEU A 393 16.30 -18.46 44.73
N GLY A 394 17.41 -17.79 45.05
CA GLY A 394 18.10 -16.89 44.12
C GLY A 394 18.64 -17.58 42.87
N VAL A 395 19.26 -18.76 43.03
CA VAL A 395 19.74 -19.58 41.89
C VAL A 395 18.57 -20.09 41.05
N PHE A 396 17.48 -20.56 41.67
CA PHE A 396 16.24 -20.96 40.99
C PHE A 396 15.69 -19.84 40.10
N VAL A 397 15.63 -18.60 40.62
CA VAL A 397 15.13 -17.45 39.87
C VAL A 397 16.04 -17.10 38.69
N VAL A 398 17.36 -17.16 38.86
CA VAL A 398 18.32 -16.83 37.80
C VAL A 398 18.34 -17.90 36.69
N VAL A 399 18.38 -19.19 37.05
CA VAL A 399 18.35 -20.30 36.07
C VAL A 399 17.01 -20.35 35.34
N GLY A 400 15.89 -20.18 36.07
CA GLY A 400 14.57 -20.05 35.47
C GLY A 400 14.46 -18.87 34.50
N ALA A 401 15.01 -17.70 34.86
CA ALA A 401 15.05 -16.54 33.98
C ALA A 401 15.89 -16.80 32.71
N LEU A 402 17.06 -17.44 32.84
CA LEU A 402 17.91 -17.78 31.69
C LEU A 402 17.25 -18.83 30.78
N GLY A 403 16.57 -19.84 31.34
CA GLY A 403 15.82 -20.84 30.58
C GLY A 403 14.65 -20.23 29.80
N VAL A 404 13.93 -19.29 30.40
CA VAL A 404 12.87 -18.51 29.72
C VAL A 404 13.44 -17.67 28.59
N VAL A 405 14.59 -17.00 28.80
CA VAL A 405 15.25 -16.19 27.77
C VAL A 405 15.74 -17.07 26.61
N ALA A 406 16.38 -18.20 26.89
CA ALA A 406 16.87 -19.13 25.87
C ALA A 406 15.72 -19.76 25.07
N GLY A 407 14.64 -20.19 25.75
CA GLY A 407 13.43 -20.71 25.12
C GLY A 407 12.76 -19.68 24.21
N ALA A 408 12.67 -18.42 24.66
CA ALA A 408 12.15 -17.33 23.85
C ALA A 408 13.01 -17.06 22.60
N LEU A 409 14.34 -17.10 22.71
CA LEU A 409 15.25 -16.93 21.57
C LEU A 409 15.15 -18.08 20.56
N GLY A 410 15.07 -19.34 21.04
CA GLY A 410 14.92 -20.54 20.20
C GLY A 410 13.59 -20.56 19.45
N ALA A 411 12.48 -20.29 20.14
CA ALA A 411 11.15 -20.19 19.51
C ALA A 411 11.12 -19.11 18.42
N ARG A 412 11.77 -17.97 18.67
CA ARG A 412 11.88 -16.88 17.70
C ARG A 412 12.65 -17.29 16.43
N ALA A 413 13.67 -18.13 16.55
CA ALA A 413 14.42 -18.65 15.40
C ALA A 413 13.60 -19.66 14.59
N ALA A 414 12.91 -20.59 15.25
CA ALA A 414 12.08 -21.60 14.59
C ALA A 414 10.89 -20.98 13.84
N VAL A 415 10.21 -20.00 14.44
CA VAL A 415 9.12 -19.26 13.78
C VAL A 415 9.63 -18.52 12.54
N ARG A 416 10.80 -17.88 12.62
CA ARG A 416 11.42 -17.21 11.45
C ARG A 416 11.71 -18.18 10.31
N ALA A 417 12.23 -19.37 10.61
CA ALA A 417 12.53 -20.38 9.60
C ALA A 417 11.25 -20.94 8.94
N GLY A 418 10.20 -21.20 9.73
CA GLY A 418 8.91 -21.66 9.22
C GLY A 418 8.21 -20.63 8.32
N LEU A 419 8.25 -19.36 8.72
CA LEU A 419 7.69 -18.26 7.91
C LEU A 419 8.45 -18.07 6.60
N ARG A 420 9.79 -18.20 6.58
CA ARG A 420 10.59 -18.14 5.34
C ARG A 420 10.16 -19.18 4.31
N ARG A 421 10.04 -20.46 4.71
CA ARG A 421 9.64 -21.53 3.79
C ARG A 421 8.23 -21.36 3.22
N ARG A 422 7.30 -20.80 4.00
CA ARG A 422 5.94 -20.50 3.54
C ARG A 422 5.93 -19.36 2.53
N ARG A 423 6.72 -18.30 2.78
CA ARG A 423 6.91 -17.20 1.84
C ARG A 423 7.45 -17.68 0.50
N ASP A 424 8.50 -18.51 0.50
CA ASP A 424 9.12 -18.99 -0.74
C ASP A 424 8.13 -19.78 -1.62
N ARG A 425 7.32 -20.65 -1.01
CA ARG A 425 6.29 -21.42 -1.74
C ARG A 425 5.19 -20.55 -2.33
N ARG A 426 4.79 -19.48 -1.64
CA ARG A 426 3.75 -18.56 -2.12
C ARG A 426 4.27 -17.61 -3.17
N ALA A 427 5.48 -17.10 -3.01
CA ALA A 427 6.15 -16.30 -4.03
C ALA A 427 6.19 -17.07 -5.37
N ALA A 428 6.42 -18.39 -5.33
CA ALA A 428 6.32 -19.25 -6.50
C ALA A 428 4.89 -19.35 -7.07
N ALA A 429 3.87 -19.53 -6.22
CA ALA A 429 2.47 -19.59 -6.66
C ALA A 429 1.97 -18.24 -7.25
N GLU A 430 2.33 -17.12 -6.62
CA GLU A 430 2.02 -15.77 -7.10
C GLU A 430 2.75 -15.46 -8.40
N ALA A 431 3.99 -15.92 -8.57
CA ALA A 431 4.70 -15.81 -9.85
C ALA A 431 3.97 -16.56 -10.97
N LEU A 432 3.42 -17.75 -10.69
CA LEU A 432 2.61 -18.50 -11.65
C LEU A 432 1.28 -17.79 -11.97
N ALA A 433 0.57 -17.29 -10.96
CA ALA A 433 -0.67 -16.54 -11.18
C ALA A 433 -0.42 -15.25 -11.97
N ARG A 434 0.69 -14.56 -11.72
CA ARG A 434 1.13 -13.38 -12.47
C ARG A 434 1.42 -13.68 -13.93
N SER A 435 2.13 -14.77 -14.24
CA SER A 435 2.39 -15.16 -15.63
C SER A 435 1.10 -15.50 -16.39
N GLN A 436 0.14 -16.17 -15.72
CA GLN A 436 -1.19 -16.44 -16.29
C GLN A 436 -1.99 -15.15 -16.53
N ALA A 437 -2.01 -14.22 -15.57
CA ALA A 437 -2.71 -12.94 -15.72
C ALA A 437 -2.06 -12.05 -16.81
N GLY A 438 -0.74 -12.03 -16.87
CA GLY A 438 0.04 -11.26 -17.85
C GLY A 438 -0.07 -11.80 -19.28
N SER A 439 -0.27 -13.11 -19.47
CA SER A 439 -0.43 -13.70 -20.81
C SER A 439 -1.81 -13.48 -21.45
N THR A 440 -2.80 -13.01 -20.68
CA THR A 440 -4.17 -12.77 -21.17
C THR A 440 -4.24 -11.54 -22.07
N CYS A 441 -4.85 -11.65 -23.25
CA CYS A 441 -5.03 -10.51 -24.18
C CYS A 441 -5.99 -9.47 -23.61
N ARG A 442 -5.58 -8.19 -23.57
CA ARG A 442 -6.34 -7.07 -23.00
C ARG A 442 -6.75 -5.99 -24.00
N CYS A 443 -6.38 -6.16 -25.26
CA CYS A 443 -6.55 -5.12 -26.29
C CYS A 443 -8.01 -4.70 -26.49
N THR A 444 -8.98 -5.58 -26.26
CA THR A 444 -10.42 -5.27 -26.45
C THR A 444 -11.10 -4.73 -25.20
N THR A 445 -10.55 -4.98 -24.02
CA THR A 445 -11.21 -4.67 -22.74
C THR A 445 -10.63 -3.44 -22.08
N ASP A 446 -9.31 -3.25 -22.19
CA ASP A 446 -8.59 -2.26 -21.39
C ASP A 446 -8.00 -1.17 -22.28
N ARG A 447 -8.21 0.09 -21.89
CA ARG A 447 -7.52 1.25 -22.49
C ARG A 447 -6.08 1.36 -22.02
N TRP A 448 -5.84 0.94 -20.78
CA TRP A 448 -4.54 0.97 -20.14
C TRP A 448 -4.43 -0.15 -19.10
N VAL A 449 -3.20 -0.52 -18.81
CA VAL A 449 -2.81 -1.42 -17.72
C VAL A 449 -1.70 -0.71 -16.95
N ALA A 450 -1.61 -0.93 -15.63
CA ALA A 450 -0.57 -0.30 -14.82
C ALA A 450 0.18 -1.28 -13.91
N ASP A 451 1.32 -0.81 -13.43
CA ASP A 451 2.09 -1.37 -12.31
C ASP A 451 2.56 -2.81 -12.64
N PRO A 452 2.64 -3.78 -11.69
CA PRO A 452 3.10 -5.13 -12.02
C PRO A 452 2.36 -5.76 -13.20
N LEU A 453 1.05 -5.51 -13.34
CA LEU A 453 0.27 -6.09 -14.42
C LEU A 453 0.66 -5.54 -15.79
N ALA A 454 1.03 -4.25 -15.89
CA ALA A 454 1.56 -3.69 -17.13
C ALA A 454 2.90 -4.32 -17.49
N SER A 455 3.76 -4.52 -16.48
CA SER A 455 5.08 -5.15 -16.64
C SER A 455 4.94 -6.60 -17.10
N ASP A 456 4.07 -7.36 -16.43
CA ASP A 456 3.78 -8.77 -16.77
C ASP A 456 3.11 -8.88 -18.14
N TYR A 457 2.18 -7.97 -18.48
CA TYR A 457 1.55 -7.94 -19.80
C TYR A 457 2.56 -7.63 -20.91
N ALA A 458 3.44 -6.65 -20.68
CA ALA A 458 4.53 -6.31 -21.58
C ALA A 458 5.54 -7.45 -21.77
N ALA A 459 5.86 -8.20 -20.71
CA ALA A 459 6.82 -9.31 -20.75
C ALA A 459 6.25 -10.61 -21.32
N PHE A 460 5.01 -10.97 -20.98
CA PHE A 460 4.45 -12.28 -21.30
C PHE A 460 3.50 -12.29 -22.50
N HIS A 461 3.00 -11.14 -22.94
CA HIS A 461 2.01 -11.07 -24.02
C HIS A 461 2.42 -10.21 -25.20
N LEU A 462 3.08 -9.08 -24.96
CA LEU A 462 3.45 -8.15 -26.02
C LEU A 462 4.79 -8.50 -26.64
N VAL A 463 4.95 -8.18 -27.93
CA VAL A 463 6.20 -8.36 -28.68
C VAL A 463 6.79 -6.99 -28.97
N THR A 464 8.08 -6.79 -28.65
CA THR A 464 8.76 -5.52 -28.92
C THR A 464 8.71 -5.17 -30.41
N TRP A 465 8.36 -3.92 -30.70
CA TRP A 465 8.34 -3.38 -32.06
C TRP A 465 9.47 -2.36 -32.22
N THR A 466 10.29 -2.54 -33.26
CA THR A 466 11.52 -1.76 -33.48
C THR A 466 11.43 -0.80 -34.66
N GLY A 467 10.24 -0.60 -35.24
CA GLY A 467 10.06 0.20 -36.45
C GLY A 467 10.21 1.71 -36.24
N VAL A 468 9.82 2.24 -35.08
CA VAL A 468 9.93 3.67 -34.73
C VAL A 468 10.29 3.81 -33.26
N ALA A 469 11.02 4.88 -32.93
CA ALA A 469 11.33 5.25 -31.55
C ALA A 469 10.05 5.52 -30.75
N ALA A 470 10.09 5.23 -29.44
CA ALA A 470 8.95 5.52 -28.58
C ALA A 470 8.69 7.04 -28.49
N PRO A 471 7.41 7.44 -28.38
CA PRO A 471 7.02 8.85 -28.38
C PRO A 471 7.43 9.61 -27.12
N VAL A 472 7.82 8.91 -26.05
CA VAL A 472 8.18 9.51 -24.76
C VAL A 472 9.44 8.84 -24.18
N PRO A 473 10.29 9.58 -23.43
CA PRO A 473 11.44 9.00 -22.75
C PRO A 473 11.06 7.84 -21.82
N GLY A 474 11.83 6.76 -21.86
CA GLY A 474 11.56 5.55 -21.07
C GLY A 474 10.41 4.68 -21.59
N GLY A 475 9.69 5.14 -22.61
CA GLY A 475 8.67 4.33 -23.28
C GLY A 475 9.28 3.32 -24.25
N THR A 476 8.56 2.24 -24.49
CA THR A 476 8.80 1.27 -25.54
C THR A 476 7.51 1.00 -26.29
N LEU A 477 7.61 0.82 -27.60
CA LEU A 477 6.47 0.41 -28.41
C LEU A 477 6.49 -1.10 -28.54
N GLN A 478 5.34 -1.71 -28.25
CA GLN A 478 5.15 -3.14 -28.35
C GLN A 478 3.84 -3.44 -29.07
N ARG A 479 3.74 -4.62 -29.65
CA ARG A 479 2.57 -5.03 -30.43
C ARG A 479 1.94 -6.26 -29.80
N CYS A 480 0.60 -6.26 -29.75
CA CYS A 480 -0.13 -7.47 -29.41
C CYS A 480 -0.07 -8.44 -30.60
N PRO A 481 0.47 -9.67 -30.43
CA PRO A 481 0.59 -10.63 -31.52
C PRO A 481 -0.77 -11.15 -32.00
N ARG A 482 -1.83 -11.05 -31.18
CA ARG A 482 -3.18 -11.53 -31.53
C ARG A 482 -4.01 -10.53 -32.33
N THR A 483 -3.89 -9.26 -32.00
CA THR A 483 -4.77 -8.21 -32.55
C THR A 483 -4.05 -7.18 -33.40
N GLY A 484 -2.72 -7.25 -33.45
CA GLY A 484 -1.88 -6.25 -34.12
C GLY A 484 -1.87 -4.88 -33.44
N THR A 485 -2.56 -4.71 -32.31
CA THR A 485 -2.68 -3.41 -31.61
C THR A 485 -1.34 -2.96 -31.08
N LEU A 486 -0.99 -1.69 -31.34
CA LEU A 486 0.19 -1.06 -30.76
C LEU A 486 -0.08 -0.62 -29.32
N TRP A 487 0.91 -0.85 -28.47
CA TRP A 487 0.91 -0.46 -27.06
C TRP A 487 2.14 0.38 -26.78
N LEU A 488 1.96 1.48 -26.08
CA LEU A 488 3.03 2.23 -25.47
C LEU A 488 3.24 1.72 -24.05
N THR A 489 4.37 1.08 -23.77
CA THR A 489 4.68 0.48 -22.47
C THR A 489 5.93 1.07 -21.85
N GLY A 490 6.14 0.84 -20.55
CA GLY A 490 7.35 1.26 -19.83
C GLY A 490 7.06 2.16 -18.61
N PRO A 491 8.10 2.59 -17.87
CA PRO A 491 8.00 3.48 -16.70
C PRO A 491 7.68 4.93 -17.10
N VAL A 492 6.63 5.13 -17.90
CA VAL A 492 6.25 6.42 -18.50
C VAL A 492 5.28 7.23 -17.64
N GLY A 493 4.66 6.61 -16.62
CA GLY A 493 3.75 7.29 -15.70
C GLY A 493 4.48 8.09 -14.62
N ALA A 494 3.75 8.98 -13.96
CA ALA A 494 4.27 9.86 -12.93
C ALA A 494 5.02 9.10 -11.83
N GLY A 495 6.20 9.60 -11.47
CA GLY A 495 7.09 8.98 -10.50
C GLY A 495 7.84 7.73 -11.01
N GLY A 496 7.77 7.39 -12.30
CA GLY A 496 8.37 6.18 -12.87
C GLY A 496 7.45 4.97 -12.83
N ARG A 497 6.14 5.21 -12.84
CA ARG A 497 5.12 4.17 -12.82
C ARG A 497 5.09 3.42 -14.15
N THR A 498 5.08 2.09 -14.10
CA THR A 498 4.96 1.29 -15.32
C THR A 498 3.53 1.33 -15.83
N LEU A 499 3.36 1.72 -17.09
CA LEU A 499 2.07 1.72 -17.78
C LEU A 499 2.18 0.93 -19.08
N ALA A 500 1.05 0.43 -19.54
CA ALA A 500 0.83 -0.03 -20.90
C ALA A 500 -0.42 0.67 -21.41
N LEU A 501 -0.29 1.51 -22.44
CA LEU A 501 -1.37 2.30 -23.03
C LEU A 501 -1.74 1.73 -24.40
N SER A 502 -3.01 1.43 -24.60
CA SER A 502 -3.52 0.88 -25.85
C SER A 502 -3.60 1.96 -26.93
N GLY A 503 -3.09 1.67 -28.12
CA GLY A 503 -3.17 2.54 -29.31
C GLY A 503 -4.52 2.46 -30.03
N ARG A 504 -5.57 1.97 -29.37
CA ARG A 504 -6.90 1.82 -29.97
C ARG A 504 -7.99 2.03 -28.91
N PRO A 505 -9.23 2.37 -29.32
CA PRO A 505 -10.35 2.43 -28.38
C PRO A 505 -10.62 1.04 -27.78
N PRO A 506 -11.16 0.97 -26.55
CA PRO A 506 -11.63 -0.31 -26.05
C PRO A 506 -12.78 -0.79 -26.94
N GLY A 507 -12.85 -2.10 -27.16
CA GLY A 507 -14.00 -2.68 -27.85
C GLY A 507 -15.28 -2.50 -27.05
N PRO A 508 -16.45 -2.70 -27.67
CA PRO A 508 -17.70 -2.80 -26.91
C PRO A 508 -17.54 -3.88 -25.85
N ALA A 509 -17.98 -3.61 -24.61
CA ALA A 509 -17.93 -4.59 -23.54
C ALA A 509 -18.69 -5.83 -24.00
N VAL A 510 -17.98 -6.93 -24.26
CA VAL A 510 -18.62 -8.22 -24.55
C VAL A 510 -19.37 -8.60 -23.28
N PRO A 511 -20.71 -8.75 -23.32
CA PRO A 511 -21.46 -9.19 -22.14
C PRO A 511 -20.84 -10.49 -21.67
N GLN A 512 -20.35 -10.53 -20.43
CA GLN A 512 -19.87 -11.79 -19.91
C GLN A 512 -21.05 -12.77 -19.91
N PRO A 513 -20.91 -13.97 -20.49
CA PRO A 513 -21.97 -14.95 -20.41
C PRO A 513 -22.27 -15.18 -18.94
N TYR A 514 -23.53 -14.96 -18.56
CA TYR A 514 -24.02 -15.12 -17.20
C TYR A 514 -23.64 -16.54 -16.74
N ARG A 515 -22.67 -16.65 -15.83
CA ARG A 515 -22.41 -17.92 -15.15
C ARG A 515 -23.45 -18.03 -14.05
N GLY A 516 -24.57 -18.66 -14.39
CA GLY A 516 -25.58 -19.11 -13.44
C GLY A 516 -25.06 -20.23 -12.54
#